data_AF-A0A914S988-F1
#
_entry.id   AF-A0A914S988-F1
#
_cell.length_a   1.000
_cell.length_b   1.000
_cell.length_c   1.000
_cell.angle_alpha   90.00
_cell.angle_beta   90.00
_cell.angle_gamma   90.00
#
_symmetry.space_group_name_H-M   'P 1'
#
loop_
_entity.id
_entity.type
_entity.pdbx_description
1 polymer ?
#
loop_
_entity_poly.entity_id
_entity_poly.type
_entity_poly.pdbx_seq_one_letter_code
_entity_poly.pdbx_strand_id
1 'polypeptide(L)'
;MGDDFQYENAEQNFRNMDNGIKLVRNMTNYRIFYSTPACYTKAVLAAGVNWTNKNADFFPYGSDSNAYWTGYFTSKPAFKGLIRQSSNILNTFRQINTFASNNDLGEWTSPEEILERACALSQHHDAVTGTSKEHVTQNYEYRLLLGWSAVESLSQITMEQISRRLKGNAVSFPVQTFCRQLNESACDFTTNSNSGFTVILYNGNSQPAHQLIRIPVSQQTVSLQDASGNQVSSAWTMATFKNGNQINNPKISTYQLQFVADIPANGFTTYFVKAGAKDSEAVPFVETTEVKSHPKSVFSDRATSLSNDLITVNFDSNNLVSSITDKKSGKTYPLKQHFMYYEGHDNNGRASGAYIFRPQDNT
;
A
#
# COMPACT_ATOMS: atom_id res chain seq x y z
N MET A 1 21.64 -11.17 -29.92
CA MET A 1 22.20 -9.92 -30.49
C MET A 1 21.61 -8.74 -29.72
N GLY A 2 22.14 -8.48 -28.54
CA GLY A 2 21.64 -7.47 -27.60
C GLY A 2 22.13 -7.78 -26.19
N ASP A 3 22.08 -6.77 -25.34
CA ASP A 3 22.39 -6.80 -23.91
C ASP A 3 21.91 -5.46 -23.31
N ASP A 4 22.14 -5.24 -22.02
CA ASP A 4 21.81 -3.99 -21.33
C ASP A 4 22.42 -2.77 -22.05
N PHE A 5 21.54 -1.81 -22.38
CA PHE A 5 21.86 -0.52 -23.03
C PHE A 5 22.73 -0.62 -24.30
N GLN A 6 22.65 -1.75 -25.03
CA GLN A 6 23.36 -1.90 -26.30
C GLN A 6 22.69 -1.11 -27.44
N TYR A 7 23.35 -1.06 -28.60
CA TYR A 7 22.93 -0.37 -29.82
C TYR A 7 22.93 1.18 -29.78
N GLU A 8 23.58 1.82 -28.79
CA GLU A 8 23.87 3.27 -28.86
C GLU A 8 24.66 3.63 -30.14
N ASN A 9 25.66 2.81 -30.48
CA ASN A 9 26.25 2.78 -31.81
C ASN A 9 25.75 1.55 -32.59
N ALA A 10 24.54 1.68 -33.12
CA ALA A 10 23.89 0.59 -33.86
C ALA A 10 24.65 0.18 -35.12
N GLU A 11 25.31 1.12 -35.80
CA GLU A 11 25.99 0.86 -37.07
C GLU A 11 27.07 -0.22 -36.94
N GLN A 12 27.90 -0.15 -35.89
CA GLN A 12 28.95 -1.14 -35.64
C GLN A 12 28.36 -2.55 -35.48
N ASN A 13 27.23 -2.67 -34.76
CA ASN A 13 26.54 -3.94 -34.55
C ASN A 13 26.00 -4.50 -35.87
N PHE A 14 25.33 -3.67 -36.67
CA PHE A 14 24.76 -4.08 -37.96
C PHE A 14 25.84 -4.44 -38.98
N ARG A 15 26.94 -3.69 -39.08
CA ARG A 15 28.06 -4.01 -39.99
C ARG A 15 28.64 -5.40 -39.70
N ASN A 16 28.86 -5.73 -38.42
CA ASN A 16 29.39 -7.02 -38.03
C ASN A 16 28.41 -8.16 -38.30
N MET A 17 27.12 -7.96 -38.01
CA MET A 17 26.07 -8.93 -38.33
C MET A 17 25.92 -9.16 -39.83
N ASP A 18 25.96 -8.11 -40.66
CA ASP A 18 25.89 -8.22 -42.11
C ASP A 18 27.06 -9.02 -42.67
N ASN A 19 28.27 -8.77 -42.17
CA ASN A 19 29.45 -9.53 -42.55
C ASN A 19 29.31 -11.00 -42.14
N GLY A 20 28.85 -11.28 -40.92
CA GLY A 20 28.58 -12.65 -40.45
C GLY A 20 27.52 -13.36 -41.30
N ILE A 21 26.42 -12.68 -41.63
CA ILE A 21 25.36 -13.20 -42.50
C ILE A 21 25.90 -13.54 -43.89
N LYS A 22 26.71 -12.65 -44.49
CA LYS A 22 27.36 -12.89 -45.78
C LYS A 22 28.30 -14.09 -45.73
N LEU A 23 29.14 -14.18 -44.71
CA LEU A 23 30.10 -15.28 -44.55
C LEU A 23 29.39 -16.63 -44.38
N VAL A 24 28.42 -16.74 -43.48
CA VAL A 24 27.69 -18.00 -43.21
C VAL A 24 26.93 -18.48 -44.45
N ARG A 25 26.30 -17.57 -45.20
CA ARG A 25 25.61 -17.90 -46.46
C ARG A 25 26.56 -18.42 -47.54
N ASN A 26 27.79 -17.92 -47.57
CA ASN A 26 28.78 -18.31 -48.59
C ASN A 26 29.53 -19.59 -48.21
N MET A 27 29.70 -19.88 -46.92
CA MET A 27 30.55 -20.97 -46.43
C MET A 27 29.77 -22.20 -45.93
N THR A 28 28.46 -22.09 -45.73
CA THR A 28 27.63 -23.16 -45.16
C THR A 28 26.29 -23.26 -45.88
N ASN A 29 25.57 -24.36 -45.65
CA ASN A 29 24.17 -24.52 -46.08
C ASN A 29 23.15 -23.87 -45.11
N TYR A 30 23.61 -23.22 -44.04
CA TYR A 30 22.74 -22.54 -43.10
C TYR A 30 22.34 -21.15 -43.60
N ARG A 31 21.06 -20.82 -43.43
CA ARG A 31 20.54 -19.48 -43.73
C ARG A 31 20.30 -18.71 -42.43
N ILE A 32 21.19 -17.77 -42.15
CA ILE A 32 20.99 -16.77 -41.10
C ILE A 32 20.52 -15.43 -41.70
N PHE A 33 19.71 -14.70 -40.93
CA PHE A 33 19.09 -13.43 -41.34
C PHE A 33 18.58 -12.67 -40.10
N TYR A 34 18.39 -11.36 -40.22
CA TYR A 34 17.70 -10.57 -39.20
C TYR A 34 16.27 -11.02 -39.02
N SER A 35 15.79 -11.06 -37.78
CA SER A 35 14.45 -11.50 -37.46
C SER A 35 13.93 -10.72 -36.26
N THR A 36 12.67 -11.00 -35.90
CA THR A 36 12.04 -10.53 -34.68
C THR A 36 11.52 -11.73 -33.89
N PRO A 37 11.25 -11.59 -32.58
CA PRO A 37 10.62 -12.65 -31.80
C PRO A 37 9.33 -13.17 -32.45
N ALA A 38 8.51 -12.28 -33.04
CA ALA A 38 7.28 -12.67 -33.73
C ALA A 38 7.53 -13.54 -34.98
N CYS A 39 8.51 -13.17 -35.81
CA CYS A 39 8.89 -13.96 -36.98
C CYS A 39 9.45 -15.33 -36.59
N TYR A 40 10.26 -15.40 -35.54
CA TYR A 40 10.75 -16.66 -34.98
C TYR A 40 9.60 -17.55 -34.51
N THR A 41 8.71 -17.04 -33.65
CA THR A 41 7.56 -17.82 -33.15
C THR A 41 6.67 -18.33 -34.27
N LYS A 42 6.43 -17.52 -35.31
CA LYS A 42 5.69 -17.95 -36.51
C LYS A 42 6.38 -19.10 -37.25
N ALA A 43 7.71 -19.04 -37.39
CA ALA A 43 8.48 -20.09 -38.06
C ALA A 43 8.46 -21.40 -37.25
N VAL A 44 8.60 -21.34 -35.92
CA VAL A 44 8.54 -22.54 -35.06
C VAL A 44 7.14 -23.17 -35.10
N LEU A 45 6.09 -22.36 -35.09
CA LEU A 45 4.71 -22.84 -35.27
C LEU A 45 4.52 -23.55 -36.62
N ALA A 46 5.01 -22.96 -37.71
CA ALA A 46 4.93 -23.54 -39.05
C ALA A 46 5.76 -24.83 -39.19
N ALA A 47 6.82 -24.99 -38.39
CA ALA A 47 7.64 -26.20 -38.36
C ALA A 47 6.93 -27.41 -37.75
N GLY A 48 5.75 -27.23 -37.14
CA GLY A 48 4.94 -28.35 -36.62
C GLY A 48 5.59 -29.11 -35.47
N VAL A 49 6.39 -28.43 -34.64
CA VAL A 49 7.04 -29.05 -33.48
C VAL A 49 6.01 -29.50 -32.43
N ASN A 50 6.28 -30.61 -31.75
CA ASN A 50 5.47 -31.05 -30.62
C ASN A 50 5.82 -30.26 -29.36
N TRP A 51 4.81 -29.80 -28.65
CA TRP A 51 4.96 -28.97 -27.45
C TRP A 51 4.64 -29.76 -26.19
N THR A 52 5.37 -29.50 -25.11
CA THR A 52 5.05 -29.98 -23.77
C THR A 52 4.22 -28.95 -23.02
N ASN A 53 3.24 -29.40 -22.23
CA ASN A 53 2.44 -28.51 -21.38
C ASN A 53 3.22 -28.10 -20.11
N LYS A 54 3.16 -26.82 -19.74
CA LYS A 54 3.70 -26.25 -18.49
C LYS A 54 2.61 -25.42 -17.81
N ASN A 55 2.22 -25.82 -16.60
CA ASN A 55 1.09 -25.20 -15.89
C ASN A 55 1.49 -24.44 -14.59
N ALA A 56 2.69 -24.67 -14.06
CA ALA A 56 3.18 -23.99 -12.85
C ALA A 56 3.96 -22.70 -13.19
N ASP A 57 4.34 -21.92 -12.19
CA ASP A 57 5.18 -20.74 -12.33
C ASP A 57 6.68 -21.08 -12.50
N PHE A 58 7.53 -20.05 -12.44
CA PHE A 58 9.00 -20.17 -12.48
C PHE A 58 9.64 -19.59 -11.21
N PHE A 59 8.96 -19.67 -10.06
CA PHE A 59 9.51 -19.24 -8.78
C PHE A 59 9.94 -20.41 -7.89
N PRO A 60 10.96 -20.21 -7.04
CA PRO A 60 11.90 -19.09 -7.05
C PRO A 60 12.94 -19.23 -8.17
N TYR A 61 13.46 -18.10 -8.67
CA TYR A 61 14.62 -18.09 -9.56
C TYR A 61 15.91 -18.29 -8.76
N GLY A 62 16.78 -19.18 -9.22
CA GLY A 62 18.13 -19.37 -8.68
C GLY A 62 19.17 -19.30 -9.79
N SER A 63 20.11 -18.36 -9.70
CA SER A 63 21.18 -18.23 -10.70
C SER A 63 22.34 -19.19 -10.46
N ASP A 64 22.49 -19.68 -9.22
CA ASP A 64 23.38 -20.78 -8.83
C ASP A 64 22.89 -21.41 -7.51
N SER A 65 23.61 -22.41 -6.99
CA SER A 65 23.22 -23.17 -5.80
C SER A 65 23.08 -22.35 -4.52
N ASN A 66 23.70 -21.16 -4.44
CA ASN A 66 23.69 -20.27 -3.27
C ASN A 66 23.10 -18.89 -3.58
N ALA A 67 22.43 -18.72 -4.73
CA ALA A 67 21.92 -17.45 -5.20
C ALA A 67 20.45 -17.59 -5.62
N TYR A 68 19.58 -17.87 -4.66
CA TYR A 68 18.12 -17.81 -4.85
C TYR A 68 17.62 -16.38 -4.65
N TRP A 69 16.89 -15.88 -5.65
CA TRP A 69 16.45 -14.50 -5.73
C TRP A 69 15.11 -14.34 -5.00
N THR A 70 15.13 -14.60 -3.69
CA THR A 70 13.96 -14.46 -2.83
C THR A 70 14.10 -13.29 -1.85
N GLY A 71 15.26 -12.62 -1.82
CA GLY A 71 15.49 -11.42 -1.00
C GLY A 71 14.63 -10.24 -1.47
N TYR A 72 14.50 -10.06 -2.79
CA TYR A 72 13.73 -8.95 -3.35
C TYR A 72 12.22 -9.04 -3.09
N PHE A 73 11.72 -10.19 -2.61
CA PHE A 73 10.34 -10.31 -2.13
C PHE A 73 10.07 -9.35 -0.96
N THR A 74 11.11 -9.05 -0.15
CA THR A 74 11.00 -8.19 1.04
C THR A 74 11.83 -6.91 0.95
N SER A 75 12.86 -6.83 0.11
CA SER A 75 13.72 -5.64 -0.06
C SER A 75 12.91 -4.35 -0.23
N LYS A 76 13.28 -3.30 0.52
CA LYS A 76 12.61 -1.98 0.55
C LYS A 76 11.08 -2.10 0.81
N PRO A 77 10.66 -2.66 1.97
CA PRO A 77 9.25 -2.96 2.23
C PRO A 77 8.38 -1.69 2.36
N ALA A 78 8.94 -0.59 2.87
CA ALA A 78 8.23 0.71 2.93
C ALA A 78 7.84 1.20 1.53
N PHE A 79 8.76 1.11 0.56
CA PHE A 79 8.49 1.47 -0.83
C PHE A 79 7.45 0.55 -1.48
N LYS A 80 7.51 -0.77 -1.25
CA LYS A 80 6.45 -1.71 -1.68
C LYS A 80 5.07 -1.32 -1.10
N GLY A 81 5.03 -0.90 0.16
CA GLY A 81 3.83 -0.35 0.80
C GLY A 81 3.31 0.92 0.10
N LEU A 82 4.21 1.86 -0.21
CA LEU A 82 3.87 3.09 -0.95
C LEU A 82 3.29 2.78 -2.34
N ILE A 83 3.85 1.82 -3.08
CA ILE A 83 3.31 1.38 -4.37
C ILE A 83 1.87 0.87 -4.23
N ARG A 84 1.60 0.02 -3.22
CA ARG A 84 0.26 -0.51 -2.96
C ARG A 84 -0.74 0.60 -2.62
N GLN A 85 -0.34 1.54 -1.77
CA GLN A 85 -1.16 2.70 -1.41
C GLN A 85 -1.43 3.60 -2.63
N SER A 86 -0.42 3.84 -3.46
CA SER A 86 -0.54 4.64 -4.69
C SER A 86 -1.52 4.02 -5.69
N SER A 87 -1.44 2.70 -5.87
CA SER A 87 -2.39 1.97 -6.72
C SER A 87 -3.83 2.06 -6.17
N ASN A 88 -4.01 1.97 -4.85
CA ASN A 88 -5.32 2.13 -4.22
C ASN A 88 -5.88 3.55 -4.39
N ILE A 89 -5.06 4.59 -4.20
CA ILE A 89 -5.45 5.99 -4.39
C ILE A 89 -5.84 6.25 -5.84
N LEU A 90 -5.02 5.81 -6.80
CA LEU A 90 -5.32 5.97 -8.23
C LEU A 90 -6.65 5.31 -8.60
N ASN A 91 -6.87 4.07 -8.17
CA ASN A 91 -8.11 3.35 -8.46
C ASN A 91 -9.32 4.01 -7.79
N THR A 92 -9.19 4.43 -6.53
CA THR A 92 -10.25 5.12 -5.80
C THR A 92 -10.62 6.44 -6.48
N PHE A 93 -9.62 7.24 -6.84
CA PHE A 93 -9.83 8.48 -7.54
C PHE A 93 -10.53 8.26 -8.89
N ARG A 94 -10.09 7.28 -9.69
CA ARG A 94 -10.74 6.92 -10.96
C ARG A 94 -12.22 6.64 -10.79
N GLN A 95 -12.58 5.84 -9.78
CA GLN A 95 -13.98 5.54 -9.47
C GLN A 95 -14.77 6.81 -9.14
N ILE A 96 -14.25 7.67 -8.24
CA ILE A 96 -14.90 8.94 -7.90
C ILE A 96 -15.03 9.84 -9.13
N ASN A 97 -13.98 9.92 -9.95
CA ASN A 97 -13.92 10.75 -11.14
C ASN A 97 -14.95 10.34 -12.21
N THR A 98 -15.38 9.07 -12.25
CA THR A 98 -16.46 8.64 -13.16
C THR A 98 -17.79 9.34 -12.89
N PHE A 99 -18.03 9.84 -11.67
CA PHE A 99 -19.24 10.58 -11.32
C PHE A 99 -19.15 12.07 -11.68
N ALA A 100 -17.96 12.58 -11.98
CA ALA A 100 -17.73 13.95 -12.41
C ALA A 100 -18.00 14.13 -13.92
N SER A 101 -18.00 15.37 -14.41
CA SER A 101 -18.34 15.68 -15.81
C SER A 101 -17.07 15.70 -16.66
N ASN A 102 -16.89 14.68 -17.51
CA ASN A 102 -15.70 14.51 -18.36
C ASN A 102 -15.55 15.53 -19.52
N ASN A 103 -16.30 16.63 -19.54
CA ASN A 103 -16.31 17.53 -20.70
C ASN A 103 -15.29 18.68 -20.64
N ASP A 104 -14.70 18.98 -19.47
CA ASP A 104 -13.88 20.20 -19.30
C ASP A 104 -12.44 19.96 -18.77
N LEU A 105 -11.97 18.71 -18.66
CA LEU A 105 -10.56 18.46 -18.34
C LEU A 105 -9.73 18.57 -19.62
N GLY A 106 -9.45 19.81 -20.03
CA GLY A 106 -8.66 20.15 -21.19
C GLY A 106 -7.24 19.56 -21.16
N GLU A 107 -6.83 19.05 -22.31
CA GLU A 107 -5.48 18.73 -22.79
C GLU A 107 -4.53 17.82 -21.98
N TRP A 108 -3.60 17.24 -22.77
CA TRP A 108 -2.63 16.20 -22.46
C TRP A 108 -1.87 16.44 -21.14
N THR A 109 -1.76 15.39 -20.31
CA THR A 109 -1.30 15.36 -18.90
C THR A 109 -2.33 15.80 -17.86
N SER A 110 -3.41 15.03 -17.71
CA SER A 110 -4.29 15.18 -16.54
C SER A 110 -3.51 14.87 -15.24
N PRO A 111 -3.85 15.50 -14.09
CA PRO A 111 -3.28 15.16 -12.78
C PRO A 111 -3.35 13.66 -12.44
N GLU A 112 -4.36 12.95 -12.96
CA GLU A 112 -4.50 11.49 -12.89
C GLU A 112 -3.36 10.76 -13.64
N GLU A 113 -3.02 11.22 -14.85
CA GLU A 113 -1.97 10.62 -15.69
C GLU A 113 -0.59 10.68 -15.01
N ILE A 114 -0.32 11.71 -14.20
CA ILE A 114 0.91 11.83 -13.42
C ILE A 114 1.05 10.64 -12.46
N LEU A 115 -0.01 10.33 -11.69
CA LEU A 115 0.00 9.20 -10.77
C LEU A 115 -0.02 7.86 -11.51
N GLU A 116 -0.76 7.75 -12.62
CA GLU A 116 -0.78 6.55 -13.46
C GLU A 116 0.61 6.19 -13.98
N ARG A 117 1.32 7.15 -14.59
CA ARG A 117 2.68 6.94 -15.11
C ARG A 117 3.65 6.59 -13.99
N ALA A 118 3.52 7.20 -12.81
CA ALA A 118 4.35 6.88 -11.65
C ALA A 118 4.09 5.45 -11.13
N CYS A 119 2.82 5.04 -11.04
CA CYS A 119 2.44 3.68 -10.68
C CYS A 119 2.97 2.64 -11.68
N ALA A 120 2.86 2.92 -12.98
CA ALA A 120 3.35 2.06 -14.05
C ALA A 120 4.89 1.94 -14.04
N LEU A 121 5.60 3.06 -13.94
CA LEU A 121 7.06 3.07 -13.83
C LEU A 121 7.54 2.30 -12.59
N SER A 122 6.81 2.39 -11.48
CA SER A 122 7.15 1.66 -10.25
C SER A 122 6.98 0.14 -10.38
N GLN A 123 6.33 -0.36 -11.44
CA GLN A 123 6.29 -1.81 -11.75
C GLN A 123 7.52 -2.30 -12.51
N HIS A 124 8.47 -1.41 -12.86
CA HIS A 124 9.77 -1.82 -13.39
C HIS A 124 10.42 -2.86 -12.48
N HIS A 125 11.10 -3.85 -13.06
CA HIS A 125 11.65 -5.00 -12.33
C HIS A 125 12.84 -4.65 -11.42
N ASP A 126 13.35 -3.42 -11.45
CA ASP A 126 14.26 -2.88 -10.42
C ASP A 126 13.60 -1.86 -9.47
N ALA A 127 12.34 -1.50 -9.74
CA ALA A 127 11.57 -0.61 -8.89
C ALA A 127 10.85 -1.41 -7.81
N VAL A 128 9.70 -2.04 -8.12
CA VAL A 128 8.87 -2.76 -7.14
C VAL A 128 9.64 -3.84 -6.38
N THR A 129 10.66 -4.44 -7.00
CA THR A 129 11.56 -5.44 -6.40
C THR A 129 12.48 -4.85 -5.33
N GLY A 130 12.73 -3.54 -5.36
CA GLY A 130 13.58 -2.84 -4.42
C GLY A 130 15.08 -3.06 -4.66
N THR A 131 15.46 -3.32 -5.92
CA THR A 131 16.83 -3.70 -6.30
C THR A 131 17.62 -2.61 -7.00
N SER A 132 17.01 -1.45 -7.21
CA SER A 132 17.68 -0.24 -7.70
C SER A 132 18.50 0.46 -6.60
N LYS A 133 19.43 1.32 -7.02
CA LYS A 133 20.21 2.16 -6.10
C LYS A 133 19.29 3.10 -5.31
N GLU A 134 19.74 3.50 -4.13
CA GLU A 134 18.95 4.32 -3.21
C GLU A 134 18.38 5.60 -3.83
N HIS A 135 19.20 6.40 -4.51
CA HIS A 135 18.73 7.63 -5.17
C HIS A 135 17.70 7.37 -6.30
N VAL A 136 17.72 6.18 -6.91
CA VAL A 136 16.73 5.78 -7.92
C VAL A 136 15.41 5.43 -7.24
N THR A 137 15.45 4.71 -6.11
CA THR A 137 14.27 4.48 -5.27
C THR A 137 13.64 5.80 -4.81
N GLN A 138 14.45 6.74 -4.32
CA GLN A 138 13.98 8.08 -3.92
C GLN A 138 13.31 8.82 -5.10
N ASN A 139 13.80 8.62 -6.34
CA ASN A 139 13.14 9.17 -7.51
C ASN A 139 11.77 8.54 -7.79
N TYR A 140 11.63 7.22 -7.61
CA TYR A 140 10.31 6.56 -7.72
C TYR A 140 9.35 7.05 -6.64
N GLU A 141 9.80 7.15 -5.39
CA GLU A 141 9.00 7.67 -4.26
C GLU A 141 8.53 9.10 -4.54
N TYR A 142 9.44 9.98 -4.98
CA TYR A 142 9.11 11.35 -5.36
C TYR A 142 8.01 11.41 -6.43
N ARG A 143 8.11 10.58 -7.49
CA ARG A 143 7.11 10.55 -8.57
C ARG A 143 5.75 10.08 -8.07
N LEU A 144 5.69 9.06 -7.21
CA LEU A 144 4.44 8.59 -6.62
C LEU A 144 3.80 9.69 -5.75
N LEU A 145 4.59 10.33 -4.87
CA LEU A 145 4.10 11.38 -3.98
C LEU A 145 3.68 12.66 -4.72
N LEU A 146 4.36 12.99 -5.82
CA LEU A 146 3.95 14.04 -6.75
C LEU A 146 2.59 13.70 -7.38
N GLY A 147 2.40 12.45 -7.82
CA GLY A 147 1.13 11.97 -8.34
C GLY A 147 0.00 12.01 -7.30
N TRP A 148 0.29 11.68 -6.03
CA TRP A 148 -0.70 11.83 -4.95
C TRP A 148 -1.15 13.28 -4.81
N SER A 149 -0.23 14.23 -4.77
CA SER A 149 -0.56 15.65 -4.64
C SER A 149 -1.38 16.16 -5.83
N ALA A 150 -1.07 15.68 -7.04
CA ALA A 150 -1.82 16.02 -8.25
C ALA A 150 -3.27 15.53 -8.17
N VAL A 151 -3.47 14.27 -7.76
CA VAL A 151 -4.80 13.65 -7.63
C VAL A 151 -5.61 14.22 -6.46
N GLU A 152 -4.98 14.52 -5.32
CA GLU A 152 -5.63 15.17 -4.18
C GLU A 152 -6.15 16.57 -4.55
N SER A 153 -5.36 17.33 -5.32
CA SER A 153 -5.78 18.65 -5.83
C SER A 153 -6.96 18.52 -6.80
N LEU A 154 -6.91 17.52 -7.69
CA LEU A 154 -8.00 17.24 -8.62
C LEU A 154 -9.27 16.77 -7.91
N SER A 155 -9.14 16.07 -6.78
CA SER A 155 -10.27 15.58 -5.98
C SER A 155 -11.17 16.72 -5.48
N GLN A 156 -10.62 17.89 -5.15
CA GLN A 156 -11.44 19.07 -4.81
C GLN A 156 -12.37 19.46 -5.98
N ILE A 157 -11.79 19.57 -7.18
CA ILE A 157 -12.53 19.93 -8.40
C ILE A 157 -13.59 18.87 -8.71
N THR A 158 -13.21 17.59 -8.65
CA THR A 158 -14.12 16.45 -8.85
C THR A 158 -15.30 16.50 -7.89
N MET A 159 -15.06 16.73 -6.60
CA MET A 159 -16.14 16.81 -5.59
C MET A 159 -17.02 18.05 -5.78
N GLU A 160 -16.47 19.19 -6.17
CA GLU A 160 -17.27 20.37 -6.55
C GLU A 160 -18.19 20.09 -7.73
N GLN A 161 -17.69 19.43 -8.78
CA GLN A 161 -18.50 19.08 -9.95
C GLN A 161 -19.64 18.11 -9.57
N ILE A 162 -19.33 17.09 -8.74
CA ILE A 162 -20.35 16.16 -8.22
C ILE A 162 -21.39 16.92 -7.39
N SER A 163 -20.96 17.80 -6.49
CA SER A 163 -21.86 18.63 -5.66
C SER A 163 -22.77 19.51 -6.52
N ARG A 164 -22.23 20.21 -7.52
CA ARG A 164 -23.01 21.04 -8.45
C ARG A 164 -24.04 20.24 -9.24
N ARG A 165 -23.72 19.01 -9.64
CA ARG A 165 -24.69 18.11 -10.30
C ARG A 165 -25.82 17.70 -9.37
N LEU A 166 -25.53 17.45 -8.09
CA LEU A 166 -26.52 16.97 -7.12
C LEU A 166 -27.39 18.09 -6.53
N LYS A 167 -26.84 19.29 -6.34
CA LYS A 167 -27.49 20.39 -5.59
C LYS A 167 -27.58 21.72 -6.36
N GLY A 168 -27.09 21.77 -7.61
CA GLY A 168 -27.05 22.98 -8.42
C GLY A 168 -25.84 23.88 -8.13
N ASN A 169 -25.70 24.96 -8.90
CA ASN A 169 -24.50 25.82 -8.93
C ASN A 169 -24.28 26.68 -7.67
N ALA A 170 -25.19 26.64 -6.68
CA ALA A 170 -25.15 27.51 -5.50
C ALA A 170 -24.28 26.96 -4.35
N VAL A 171 -23.65 25.79 -4.51
CA VAL A 171 -22.93 25.11 -3.42
C VAL A 171 -21.45 25.00 -3.72
N SER A 172 -20.62 25.71 -2.94
CA SER A 172 -19.19 25.42 -2.85
C SER A 172 -18.99 24.14 -2.02
N PHE A 173 -18.13 23.25 -2.50
CA PHE A 173 -17.77 22.06 -1.73
C PHE A 173 -16.67 22.44 -0.72
N PRO A 174 -16.74 21.98 0.55
CA PRO A 174 -15.69 22.26 1.52
C PRO A 174 -14.31 21.84 1.02
N VAL A 175 -13.28 22.60 1.36
CA VAL A 175 -11.89 22.28 1.00
C VAL A 175 -11.53 20.90 1.54
N GLN A 176 -11.11 20.01 0.65
CA GLN A 176 -10.65 18.67 1.01
C GLN A 176 -9.23 18.70 1.54
N THR A 177 -8.98 17.97 2.62
CA THR A 177 -7.64 17.73 3.17
C THR A 177 -7.44 16.24 3.38
N PHE A 178 -6.32 15.72 2.88
CA PHE A 178 -5.98 14.30 2.96
C PHE A 178 -4.87 14.09 4.00
N CYS A 179 -5.14 13.22 4.98
CA CYS A 179 -4.16 12.85 6.01
C CYS A 179 -3.33 11.64 5.53
N ARG A 180 -2.09 11.85 5.08
CA ARG A 180 -1.23 10.76 4.55
C ARG A 180 -0.55 9.91 5.63
N GLN A 181 -0.49 10.39 6.87
CA GLN A 181 0.30 9.81 7.96
C GLN A 181 -0.57 9.26 9.11
N LEU A 182 -1.77 8.76 8.80
CA LEU A 182 -2.67 8.18 9.81
C LEU A 182 -2.06 6.95 10.52
N ASN A 183 -1.17 6.22 9.85
CA ASN A 183 -0.40 5.12 10.44
C ASN A 183 0.56 5.57 11.55
N GLU A 184 1.04 6.81 11.49
CA GLU A 184 1.90 7.45 12.51
C GLU A 184 1.08 8.27 13.52
N SER A 185 -0.24 8.17 13.49
CA SER A 185 -1.12 9.03 14.31
C SER A 185 -0.93 10.53 14.03
N ALA A 186 -0.59 10.91 12.80
CA ALA A 186 -0.31 12.29 12.43
C ALA A 186 -1.30 12.81 11.38
N CYS A 187 -1.93 13.95 11.70
CA CYS A 187 -2.61 14.79 10.73
C CYS A 187 -2.74 16.22 11.25
N ASP A 188 -2.09 17.17 10.56
CA ASP A 188 -2.04 18.58 11.00
C ASP A 188 -3.43 19.21 11.08
N PHE A 189 -4.29 18.93 10.09
CA PHE A 189 -5.61 19.54 10.00
C PHE A 189 -6.51 19.15 11.16
N THR A 190 -6.62 17.86 11.46
CA THR A 190 -7.50 17.36 12.52
C THR A 190 -6.95 17.62 13.91
N THR A 191 -5.61 17.67 14.07
CA THR A 191 -4.98 17.94 15.36
C THR A 191 -5.09 19.43 15.73
N ASN A 192 -5.04 20.35 14.76
CA ASN A 192 -5.13 21.79 15.01
C ASN A 192 -6.55 22.38 14.82
N SER A 193 -7.57 21.56 14.53
CA SER A 193 -8.93 22.06 14.39
C SER A 193 -9.57 22.31 15.76
N ASN A 194 -10.03 23.54 16.00
CA ASN A 194 -10.73 23.95 17.24
C ASN A 194 -12.25 24.13 17.05
N SER A 195 -12.74 24.10 15.81
CA SER A 195 -14.15 24.32 15.46
C SER A 195 -14.89 23.05 15.05
N GLY A 196 -14.24 21.89 15.16
CA GLY A 196 -14.72 20.65 14.56
C GLY A 196 -14.36 20.53 13.07
N PHE A 197 -14.67 19.38 12.48
CA PHE A 197 -14.38 19.06 11.08
C PHE A 197 -15.34 18.00 10.54
N THR A 198 -15.37 17.87 9.21
CA THR A 198 -16.16 16.85 8.51
C THR A 198 -15.25 15.73 8.02
N VAL A 199 -15.71 14.49 8.15
CA VAL A 199 -15.00 13.29 7.69
C VAL A 199 -15.83 12.66 6.58
N ILE A 200 -15.25 12.53 5.39
CA ILE A 200 -15.83 11.80 4.27
C ILE A 200 -15.06 10.51 4.11
N LEU A 201 -15.76 9.38 4.15
CA LEU A 201 -15.18 8.06 3.96
C LEU A 201 -15.74 7.47 2.69
N TYR A 202 -14.87 7.12 1.75
CA TYR A 202 -15.24 6.47 0.49
C TYR A 202 -14.80 5.01 0.48
N ASN A 203 -15.68 4.11 0.05
CA ASN A 203 -15.40 2.70 -0.11
C ASN A 203 -15.48 2.33 -1.60
N GLY A 204 -14.31 2.08 -2.20
CA GLY A 204 -14.20 1.67 -3.60
C GLY A 204 -14.43 0.18 -3.87
N ASN A 205 -14.89 -0.58 -2.88
CA ASN A 205 -15.24 -1.98 -3.04
C ASN A 205 -16.72 -2.13 -3.43
N SER A 206 -17.03 -3.21 -4.15
CA SER A 206 -18.40 -3.57 -4.55
C SER A 206 -19.27 -4.12 -3.42
N GLN A 207 -18.76 -4.17 -2.19
CA GLN A 207 -19.47 -4.62 -1.00
C GLN A 207 -19.42 -3.53 0.07
N PRO A 208 -20.45 -3.41 0.92
CA PRO A 208 -20.43 -2.51 2.07
C PRO A 208 -19.24 -2.83 2.99
N ALA A 209 -18.67 -1.80 3.60
CA ALA A 209 -17.58 -1.92 4.55
C ALA A 209 -18.05 -1.52 5.95
N HIS A 210 -17.68 -2.32 6.94
CA HIS A 210 -17.87 -2.03 8.36
C HIS A 210 -16.48 -1.99 9.01
N GLN A 211 -15.95 -0.79 9.22
CA GLN A 211 -14.53 -0.60 9.52
C GLN A 211 -14.30 0.35 10.70
N LEU A 212 -13.37 -0.01 11.58
CA LEU A 212 -12.85 0.88 12.60
C LEU A 212 -12.03 2.00 11.96
N ILE A 213 -12.47 3.23 12.17
CA ILE A 213 -11.81 4.46 11.74
C ILE A 213 -11.05 5.04 12.92
N ARG A 214 -9.84 5.55 12.66
CA ARG A 214 -8.97 6.18 13.66
C ARG A 214 -8.48 7.52 13.13
N ILE A 215 -8.79 8.60 13.84
CA ILE A 215 -8.46 9.96 13.43
C ILE A 215 -7.62 10.63 14.53
N PRO A 216 -6.39 11.08 14.22
CA PRO A 216 -5.58 11.88 15.14
C PRO A 216 -6.28 13.20 15.48
N VAL A 217 -6.40 13.53 16.76
CA VAL A 217 -7.11 14.72 17.25
C VAL A 217 -6.39 15.30 18.47
N SER A 218 -6.43 16.60 18.70
CA SER A 218 -5.92 17.19 19.95
C SER A 218 -6.92 17.00 21.09
N GLN A 219 -6.49 17.14 22.35
CA GLN A 219 -7.37 16.98 23.52
C GLN A 219 -8.53 17.98 23.48
N GLN A 220 -9.72 17.51 23.13
CA GLN A 220 -10.93 18.33 23.05
C GLN A 220 -12.16 17.50 23.40
N THR A 221 -13.16 18.16 24.00
CA THR A 221 -14.49 17.58 24.15
C THR A 221 -15.20 17.68 22.80
N VAL A 222 -15.33 16.56 22.09
CA VAL A 222 -16.06 16.51 20.81
C VAL A 222 -17.30 15.63 20.91
N SER A 223 -18.23 15.83 19.99
CA SER A 223 -19.29 14.87 19.67
C SER A 223 -19.16 14.42 18.21
N LEU A 224 -19.58 13.19 17.92
CA LEU A 224 -19.57 12.61 16.58
C LEU A 224 -21.01 12.38 16.12
N GLN A 225 -21.38 12.93 14.97
CA GLN A 225 -22.70 12.76 14.38
C GLN A 225 -22.61 12.20 12.96
N ASP A 226 -23.59 11.40 12.56
CA ASP A 226 -23.75 10.93 11.19
C ASP A 226 -24.40 12.00 10.28
N ALA A 227 -24.56 11.67 9.00
CA ALA A 227 -25.17 12.56 8.01
C ALA A 227 -26.65 12.92 8.31
N SER A 228 -27.34 12.14 9.15
CA SER A 228 -28.72 12.38 9.57
C SER A 228 -28.80 13.19 10.87
N GLY A 229 -27.67 13.50 11.49
CA GLY A 229 -27.57 14.22 12.77
C GLY A 229 -27.66 13.30 14.00
N ASN A 230 -27.67 11.98 13.83
CA ASN A 230 -27.68 11.06 14.96
C ASN A 230 -26.29 10.97 15.58
N GLN A 231 -26.22 10.80 16.90
CA GLN A 231 -24.95 10.53 17.57
C GLN A 231 -24.41 9.14 17.22
N VAL A 232 -23.09 9.06 17.03
CA VAL A 232 -22.39 7.83 16.68
C VAL A 232 -21.56 7.37 17.87
N SER A 233 -21.73 6.09 18.23
CA SER A 233 -20.91 5.46 19.28
C SER A 233 -19.44 5.54 18.89
N SER A 234 -18.65 6.15 19.78
CA SER A 234 -17.26 6.49 19.52
C SER A 234 -16.48 6.52 20.83
N ALA A 235 -15.16 6.47 20.73
CA ALA A 235 -14.26 6.47 21.86
C ALA A 235 -13.04 7.37 21.57
N TRP A 236 -12.59 8.09 22.60
CA TRP A 236 -11.28 8.72 22.61
C TRP A 236 -10.27 7.81 23.29
N THR A 237 -9.14 7.59 22.63
CA THR A 237 -8.06 6.73 23.15
C THR A 237 -6.72 7.43 23.03
N MET A 238 -5.78 7.08 23.90
CA MET A 238 -4.37 7.40 23.68
C MET A 238 -3.86 6.70 22.41
N ALA A 239 -3.06 7.40 21.61
CA ALA A 239 -2.38 6.80 20.48
C ALA A 239 -1.49 5.63 20.97
N THR A 240 -1.73 4.44 20.43
CA THR A 240 -1.07 3.20 20.87
C THR A 240 0.35 3.03 20.33
N PHE A 241 0.70 3.76 19.27
CA PHE A 241 2.04 3.71 18.67
C PHE A 241 2.88 4.89 19.14
N LYS A 242 3.56 4.70 20.26
CA LYS A 242 4.65 5.57 20.70
C LYS A 242 5.96 4.90 20.29
N ASN A 243 6.37 5.03 19.03
CA ASN A 243 7.73 4.64 18.66
C ASN A 243 8.70 5.63 19.31
N GLY A 244 9.08 5.33 20.55
CA GLY A 244 10.04 6.11 21.32
C GLY A 244 11.36 6.18 20.55
N ASN A 245 11.71 7.38 20.09
CA ASN A 245 12.97 7.79 19.47
C ASN A 245 13.13 7.68 17.94
N GLN A 246 12.30 6.94 17.19
CA GLN A 246 12.50 6.79 15.73
C GLN A 246 11.68 7.73 14.85
N ILE A 247 10.57 8.26 15.35
CA ILE A 247 9.73 9.21 14.62
C ILE A 247 9.72 10.52 15.40
N ASN A 248 10.74 11.37 15.21
CA ASN A 248 10.69 12.75 15.69
C ASN A 248 9.78 13.57 14.77
N ASN A 249 8.49 13.24 14.76
CA ASN A 249 7.48 13.95 14.00
C ASN A 249 6.68 14.83 14.97
N PRO A 250 6.87 16.16 14.93
CA PRO A 250 6.15 17.08 15.82
C PRO A 250 4.64 17.12 15.58
N LYS A 251 4.16 16.45 14.52
CA LYS A 251 2.75 16.38 14.11
C LYS A 251 2.01 15.16 14.65
N ILE A 252 2.68 14.29 15.41
CA ILE A 252 2.05 13.13 16.05
C ILE A 252 1.06 13.63 17.10
N SER A 253 -0.18 13.17 17.04
CA SER A 253 -1.14 13.41 18.11
C SER A 253 -1.06 12.34 19.19
N THR A 254 -1.15 12.78 20.44
CA THR A 254 -1.28 11.93 21.63
C THR A 254 -2.63 11.20 21.68
N TYR A 255 -3.67 11.74 21.05
CA TYR A 255 -5.03 11.21 21.11
C TYR A 255 -5.57 10.84 19.73
N GLN A 256 -6.46 9.86 19.72
CA GLN A 256 -7.20 9.42 18.54
C GLN A 256 -8.69 9.30 18.86
N LEU A 257 -9.52 9.81 17.96
CA LEU A 257 -10.93 9.51 17.88
C LEU A 257 -11.12 8.18 17.13
N GLN A 258 -11.84 7.25 17.73
CA GLN A 258 -12.14 5.95 17.16
C GLN A 258 -13.65 5.73 17.08
N PHE A 259 -14.11 5.23 15.94
CA PHE A 259 -15.51 4.85 15.72
C PHE A 259 -15.60 3.82 14.61
N VAL A 260 -16.66 3.03 14.60
CA VAL A 260 -16.91 2.09 13.50
C VAL A 260 -17.82 2.76 12.48
N ALA A 261 -17.41 2.74 11.22
CA ALA A 261 -18.16 3.33 10.12
C ALA A 261 -18.79 2.25 9.24
N ASP A 262 -20.07 2.45 8.93
CA ASP A 262 -20.80 1.73 7.90
C ASP A 262 -20.73 2.53 6.59
N ILE A 263 -20.04 1.96 5.59
CA ILE A 263 -19.77 2.63 4.32
C ILE A 263 -20.39 1.79 3.20
N PRO A 264 -21.29 2.36 2.37
CA PRO A 264 -21.92 1.61 1.28
C PRO A 264 -20.91 1.13 0.23
N ALA A 265 -21.29 0.13 -0.57
CA ALA A 265 -20.51 -0.33 -1.71
C ALA A 265 -20.36 0.79 -2.77
N ASN A 266 -19.15 0.97 -3.31
CA ASN A 266 -18.83 2.01 -4.32
C ASN A 266 -19.37 3.40 -3.96
N GLY A 267 -19.36 3.73 -2.67
CA GLY A 267 -20.06 4.90 -2.14
C GLY A 267 -19.34 5.53 -0.97
N PHE A 268 -19.95 6.57 -0.41
CA PHE A 268 -19.39 7.30 0.71
C PHE A 268 -20.39 7.48 1.85
N THR A 269 -19.84 7.76 3.02
CA THR A 269 -20.60 8.25 4.19
C THR A 269 -19.91 9.49 4.74
N THR A 270 -20.64 10.29 5.51
CA THR A 270 -20.16 11.55 6.07
C THR A 270 -20.43 11.60 7.56
N TYR A 271 -19.41 11.99 8.31
CA TYR A 271 -19.49 12.21 9.75
C TYR A 271 -19.06 13.63 10.10
N PHE A 272 -19.67 14.18 11.15
CA PHE A 272 -19.40 15.52 11.65
C PHE A 272 -18.83 15.42 13.06
N VAL A 273 -17.56 15.84 13.19
CA VAL A 273 -16.90 16.00 14.49
C VAL A 273 -17.13 17.43 14.95
N LYS A 274 -17.89 17.62 16.02
CA LYS A 274 -18.21 18.94 16.58
C LYS A 274 -17.39 19.19 17.83
N ALA A 275 -16.65 20.28 17.88
CA ALA A 275 -15.91 20.70 19.07
C ALA A 275 -16.83 21.35 20.10
N GLY A 276 -16.44 21.31 21.39
CA GLY A 276 -17.17 21.95 22.48
C GLY A 276 -18.48 21.24 22.82
N ALA A 277 -18.52 19.91 22.69
CA ALA A 277 -19.70 19.14 23.05
C ALA A 277 -20.02 19.26 24.55
N LYS A 278 -21.32 19.24 24.88
CA LYS A 278 -21.77 19.13 26.27
C LYS A 278 -21.41 17.75 26.81
N ASP A 279 -21.19 17.63 28.12
CA ASP A 279 -20.77 16.36 28.75
C ASP A 279 -21.67 15.16 28.39
N SER A 280 -22.99 15.38 28.23
CA SER A 280 -23.94 14.33 27.84
C SER A 280 -23.81 13.83 26.39
N GLU A 281 -23.13 14.59 25.54
CA GLU A 281 -22.91 14.29 24.11
C GLU A 281 -21.42 14.07 23.79
N ALA A 282 -20.56 14.27 24.78
CA ALA A 282 -19.12 14.16 24.64
C ALA A 282 -18.73 12.70 24.43
N VAL A 283 -17.83 12.47 23.47
CA VAL A 283 -17.29 11.14 23.25
C VAL A 283 -16.46 10.72 24.48
N PRO A 284 -16.72 9.53 25.07
CA PRO A 284 -16.05 9.12 26.29
C PRO A 284 -14.56 8.81 26.04
N PHE A 285 -13.73 9.18 27.02
CA PHE A 285 -12.35 8.73 27.07
C PHE A 285 -12.27 7.30 27.60
N VAL A 286 -11.61 6.42 26.85
CA VAL A 286 -11.32 5.05 27.26
C VAL A 286 -9.91 5.02 27.82
N GLU A 287 -9.80 4.81 29.13
CA GLU A 287 -8.51 4.71 29.80
C GLU A 287 -7.69 3.54 29.25
N THR A 288 -6.50 3.86 28.75
CA THR A 288 -5.52 2.85 28.34
C THR A 288 -4.58 2.56 29.50
N THR A 289 -4.52 1.31 29.97
CA THR A 289 -3.46 0.93 30.91
C THR A 289 -2.19 0.54 30.16
N GLU A 290 -1.13 1.33 30.32
CA GLU A 290 0.19 0.99 29.80
C GLU A 290 0.86 -0.05 30.71
N VAL A 291 1.14 -1.25 30.19
CA VAL A 291 1.87 -2.28 30.94
C VAL A 291 3.37 -2.08 30.70
N LYS A 292 4.01 -1.33 31.60
CA LYS A 292 5.42 -0.88 31.46
C LYS A 292 6.49 -1.93 31.82
N SER A 293 6.10 -3.12 32.27
CA SER A 293 7.05 -4.13 32.72
C SER A 293 6.64 -5.53 32.29
N HIS A 294 7.60 -6.45 32.25
CA HIS A 294 7.34 -7.87 32.42
C HIS A 294 7.34 -8.17 33.93
N PRO A 295 6.20 -8.25 34.64
CA PRO A 295 6.16 -9.00 35.88
C PRO A 295 5.32 -10.24 35.64
N LYS A 296 5.93 -11.40 35.91
CA LYS A 296 5.25 -12.67 36.12
C LYS A 296 4.11 -12.59 37.17
N SER A 297 3.91 -11.47 37.85
CA SER A 297 2.99 -11.27 38.97
C SER A 297 1.86 -10.25 38.74
N VAL A 298 1.73 -9.61 37.57
CA VAL A 298 0.63 -8.63 37.31
C VAL A 298 -0.49 -9.20 36.44
N PHE A 299 -0.28 -10.37 35.84
CA PHE A 299 -1.23 -10.98 34.90
C PHE A 299 -2.11 -12.10 35.49
N SER A 300 -2.08 -12.35 36.80
CA SER A 300 -3.02 -13.32 37.40
C SER A 300 -4.49 -12.87 37.29
N ASP A 301 -4.74 -11.55 37.20
CA ASP A 301 -6.08 -10.97 37.34
C ASP A 301 -6.54 -10.08 36.16
N ARG A 302 -5.86 -10.12 34.99
CA ARG A 302 -6.27 -9.33 33.81
C ARG A 302 -6.49 -10.21 32.58
N ALA A 303 -7.48 -9.81 31.77
CA ALA A 303 -7.95 -10.56 30.61
C ALA A 303 -6.79 -10.98 29.69
N THR A 304 -6.43 -12.26 29.72
CA THR A 304 -5.51 -12.94 28.81
C THR A 304 -6.15 -13.17 27.42
N SER A 305 -7.24 -12.46 27.13
CA SER A 305 -8.07 -12.66 25.96
C SER A 305 -8.77 -11.37 25.54
N LEU A 306 -8.76 -11.07 24.24
CA LEU A 306 -9.60 -10.05 23.63
C LEU A 306 -10.71 -10.73 22.84
N SER A 307 -11.93 -10.23 22.92
CA SER A 307 -13.10 -10.91 22.35
C SER A 307 -14.04 -9.92 21.68
N ASN A 308 -14.59 -10.32 20.53
CA ASN A 308 -15.71 -9.65 19.88
C ASN A 308 -16.82 -10.68 19.59
N ASP A 309 -17.83 -10.33 18.81
CA ASP A 309 -18.96 -11.24 18.53
C ASP A 309 -18.57 -12.49 17.71
N LEU A 310 -17.42 -12.47 17.03
CA LEU A 310 -16.98 -13.52 16.12
C LEU A 310 -15.90 -14.42 16.72
N ILE A 311 -14.91 -13.84 17.38
CA ILE A 311 -13.72 -14.53 17.86
C ILE A 311 -13.31 -14.10 19.26
N THR A 312 -12.59 -14.99 19.93
CA THR A 312 -11.76 -14.67 21.09
C THR A 312 -10.31 -14.97 20.76
N VAL A 313 -9.43 -13.97 20.89
CA VAL A 313 -7.98 -14.12 20.73
C VAL A 313 -7.36 -14.18 22.12
N ASN A 314 -6.65 -15.26 22.41
CA ASN A 314 -5.95 -15.45 23.68
C ASN A 314 -4.45 -15.13 23.52
N PHE A 315 -3.84 -14.67 24.61
CA PHE A 315 -2.44 -14.29 24.67
C PHE A 315 -1.70 -15.13 25.72
N ASP A 316 -0.43 -15.44 25.46
CA ASP A 316 0.43 -16.13 26.42
C ASP A 316 1.01 -15.15 27.46
N SER A 317 1.84 -15.67 28.38
CA SER A 317 2.52 -14.86 29.40
C SER A 317 3.51 -13.84 28.84
N ASN A 318 3.84 -13.90 27.55
CA ASN A 318 4.71 -12.97 26.84
C ASN A 318 3.90 -11.96 25.99
N ASN A 319 2.57 -11.94 26.13
CA ASN A 319 1.64 -11.14 25.33
C ASN A 319 1.64 -11.47 23.83
N LEU A 320 2.04 -12.69 23.47
CA LEU A 320 1.98 -13.21 22.09
C LEU A 320 0.68 -14.00 21.89
N VAL A 321 0.14 -13.98 20.67
CA VAL A 321 -1.08 -14.75 20.37
C VAL A 321 -0.84 -16.24 20.61
N SER A 322 -1.70 -16.86 21.42
CA SER A 322 -1.59 -18.26 21.86
C SER A 322 -2.72 -19.16 21.36
N SER A 323 -3.89 -18.59 21.07
CA SER A 323 -4.98 -19.30 20.41
C SER A 323 -6.06 -18.35 19.91
N ILE A 324 -6.86 -18.83 18.96
CA ILE A 324 -8.07 -18.15 18.50
C ILE A 324 -9.25 -19.10 18.66
N THR A 325 -10.29 -18.65 19.35
CA THR A 325 -11.58 -19.36 19.44
C THR A 325 -12.56 -18.75 18.45
N ASP A 326 -13.07 -19.56 17.53
CA ASP A 326 -14.23 -19.19 16.72
C ASP A 326 -15.50 -19.38 17.55
N LYS A 327 -16.21 -18.29 17.85
CA LYS A 327 -17.41 -18.34 18.70
C LYS A 327 -18.57 -19.07 18.05
N LYS A 328 -18.65 -19.08 16.72
CA LYS A 328 -19.75 -19.73 16.00
C LYS A 328 -19.67 -21.25 16.12
N SER A 329 -18.48 -21.82 15.95
CA SER A 329 -18.27 -23.26 16.08
C SER A 329 -17.91 -23.71 17.50
N GLY A 330 -17.53 -22.76 18.37
CA GLY A 330 -16.98 -23.05 19.71
C GLY A 330 -15.57 -23.67 19.67
N LYS A 331 -14.94 -23.78 18.49
CA LYS A 331 -13.63 -24.42 18.34
C LYS A 331 -12.51 -23.43 18.66
N THR A 332 -11.57 -23.89 19.48
CA THR A 332 -10.32 -23.18 19.77
C THR A 332 -9.17 -23.77 18.96
N TYR A 333 -8.51 -22.92 18.19
CA TYR A 333 -7.34 -23.24 17.39
C TYR A 333 -6.08 -22.76 18.12
N PRO A 334 -5.19 -23.67 18.56
CA PRO A 334 -3.93 -23.27 19.17
C PRO A 334 -3.04 -22.58 18.15
N LEU A 335 -2.38 -21.49 18.56
CA LEU A 335 -1.44 -20.73 17.76
C LEU A 335 -0.17 -20.44 18.56
N LYS A 336 0.94 -20.23 17.86
CA LYS A 336 2.18 -19.81 18.51
C LYS A 336 2.84 -18.74 17.65
N GLN A 337 2.85 -17.52 18.14
CA GLN A 337 3.51 -16.41 17.48
C GLN A 337 4.96 -16.28 17.98
N HIS A 338 5.89 -16.08 17.05
CA HIS A 338 7.28 -15.78 17.34
C HIS A 338 7.79 -14.70 16.38
N PHE A 339 8.71 -13.87 16.86
CA PHE A 339 9.50 -12.98 16.03
C PHE A 339 10.92 -13.55 15.95
N MET A 340 11.39 -13.77 14.73
CA MET A 340 12.72 -14.32 14.44
C MET A 340 13.38 -13.47 13.37
N TYR A 341 14.69 -13.60 13.23
CA TYR A 341 15.46 -12.99 12.16
C TYR A 341 16.46 -14.00 11.61
N TYR A 342 16.93 -13.76 10.38
CA TYR A 342 18.02 -14.51 9.78
C TYR A 342 19.23 -13.59 9.67
N GLU A 343 20.39 -14.09 10.06
CA GLU A 343 21.66 -13.43 9.78
C GLU A 343 22.01 -13.66 8.32
N GLY A 344 22.28 -12.59 7.57
CA GLY A 344 22.63 -12.68 6.16
C GLY A 344 24.08 -13.12 6.00
N HIS A 345 24.30 -14.10 5.12
CA HIS A 345 25.65 -14.57 4.79
C HIS A 345 26.49 -13.43 4.19
N ASP A 346 27.75 -13.26 4.63
CA ASP A 346 28.57 -12.07 4.35
C ASP A 346 29.92 -12.32 3.64
N ASN A 347 30.27 -13.57 3.29
CA ASN A 347 31.54 -13.87 2.62
C ASN A 347 31.66 -13.35 1.17
N ASN A 348 32.92 -13.26 0.70
CA ASN A 348 33.33 -12.81 -0.65
C ASN A 348 32.76 -13.63 -1.85
N GLY A 349 31.89 -14.61 -1.60
CA GLY A 349 31.19 -15.37 -2.65
C GLY A 349 29.83 -14.74 -2.96
N ARG A 350 28.76 -15.39 -2.47
CA ARG A 350 27.38 -14.95 -2.66
C ARG A 350 26.82 -14.41 -1.35
N ALA A 351 26.97 -13.11 -1.08
CA ALA A 351 26.36 -12.51 0.10
C ALA A 351 24.83 -12.40 -0.05
N SER A 352 24.12 -12.37 1.08
CA SER A 352 22.72 -11.92 1.10
C SER A 352 22.65 -10.43 0.74
N GLY A 353 21.63 -10.02 -0.01
CA GLY A 353 21.49 -8.64 -0.46
C GLY A 353 20.11 -8.33 -1.01
N ALA A 354 20.00 -7.27 -1.82
CA ALA A 354 18.71 -6.81 -2.34
C ALA A 354 17.98 -7.88 -3.18
N TYR A 355 18.72 -8.67 -3.96
CA TYR A 355 18.19 -9.76 -4.78
C TYR A 355 18.12 -11.09 -4.01
N ILE A 356 19.26 -11.48 -3.44
CA ILE A 356 19.50 -12.83 -2.90
C ILE A 356 19.18 -12.85 -1.41
N PHE A 357 18.39 -13.83 -0.98
CA PHE A 357 18.28 -14.19 0.42
C PHE A 357 19.13 -15.44 0.68
N ARG A 358 20.22 -15.26 1.42
CA ARG A 358 21.12 -16.35 1.81
C ARG A 358 21.37 -16.24 3.31
N PRO A 359 20.65 -16.99 4.16
CA PRO A 359 20.95 -17.02 5.58
C PRO A 359 22.33 -17.64 5.85
N GLN A 360 22.97 -17.23 6.94
CA GLN A 360 24.26 -17.76 7.38
C GLN A 360 24.18 -19.26 7.70
N ASP A 361 23.13 -19.64 8.42
CA ASP A 361 22.83 -21.01 8.79
C ASP A 361 21.61 -21.52 8.01
N ASN A 362 21.67 -22.78 7.56
CA ASN A 362 20.51 -23.50 7.05
C ASN A 362 19.67 -23.98 8.24
N THR A 363 18.75 -23.16 8.73
CA THR A 363 17.78 -23.56 9.77
C THR A 363 16.54 -24.22 9.19
#